data_AF-A0A392MUJ7-F1
#
_entry.id   AF-A0A392MUJ7-F1
#
_cell.length_a   1.000
_cell.length_b   1.000
_cell.length_c   1.000
_cell.angle_alpha   90.00
_cell.angle_beta   90.00
_cell.angle_gamma   90.00
#
_symmetry.space_group_name_H-M   'P 1'
#
loop_
_entity.id
_entity.type
_entity.pdbx_description
1 polymer ?
#
loop_
_entity_poly.entity_id
_entity_poly.type
_entity_poly.pdbx_seq_one_letter_code
_entity_poly.pdbx_strand_id
1 'polypeptide(L)'
;MGDDQLVETNGKKRPPRIRPRSPPPPPPYVPLYDHFKLVLTWPPVFCKVKLCPNPAPMYLTIHGMWPSSSSRNSDPTDCDTTRFVTKGQWEELYMNLKVQDLLKNTQLLGKPSAPTKDLVQAIHDITKFNPQIRCEKIGQLEYLIE
;
A
#
# COMPACT_ATOMS: atom_id res chain seq x y z
N MET A 1 -45.67 -32.32 -37.17
CA MET A 1 -47.14 -32.48 -36.99
C MET A 1 -47.43 -32.27 -35.52
N GLY A 2 -48.23 -31.27 -35.21
CA GLY A 2 -48.58 -30.84 -33.85
C GLY A 2 -49.32 -29.53 -33.98
N ASP A 3 -50.63 -29.65 -34.11
CA ASP A 3 -51.58 -28.63 -34.55
C ASP A 3 -51.68 -27.42 -33.60
N ASP A 4 -51.67 -26.22 -34.19
CA ASP A 4 -52.04 -24.97 -33.54
C ASP A 4 -53.55 -24.99 -33.23
N GLN A 5 -53.92 -25.23 -31.97
CA GLN A 5 -55.28 -25.02 -31.51
C GLN A 5 -55.45 -23.56 -31.09
N LEU A 6 -56.03 -22.76 -32.00
CA LEU A 6 -56.49 -21.39 -31.75
C LEU A 6 -57.55 -21.40 -30.64
N VAL A 7 -57.23 -20.79 -29.50
CA VAL A 7 -58.23 -20.38 -28.51
C VAL A 7 -58.70 -18.98 -28.88
N GLU A 8 -59.88 -18.88 -29.50
CA GLU A 8 -60.58 -17.61 -29.66
C GLU A 8 -61.13 -17.15 -28.31
N THR A 9 -60.46 -16.16 -27.69
CA THR A 9 -61.07 -15.36 -26.63
C THR A 9 -61.52 -14.02 -27.22
N ASN A 10 -62.82 -13.74 -27.15
CA ASN A 10 -63.37 -12.39 -27.26
C ASN A 10 -62.58 -11.45 -26.32
N GLY A 11 -61.71 -10.58 -26.86
CA GLY A 11 -60.83 -9.81 -25.99
C GLY A 11 -60.08 -8.69 -26.72
N LYS A 12 -60.33 -7.45 -26.28
CA LYS A 12 -59.53 -6.27 -26.62
C LYS A 12 -58.03 -6.62 -26.54
N LYS A 13 -57.33 -6.62 -27.68
CA LYS A 13 -55.88 -6.85 -27.76
C LYS A 13 -55.18 -5.81 -26.89
N ARG A 14 -54.71 -6.21 -25.70
CA ARG A 14 -53.82 -5.36 -24.90
C ARG A 14 -52.47 -5.29 -25.61
N PRO A 15 -51.86 -4.10 -25.73
CA PRO A 15 -50.55 -3.95 -26.35
C PRO A 15 -49.53 -4.83 -25.61
N PRO A 16 -48.51 -5.37 -26.32
CA PRO A 16 -47.46 -6.17 -25.71
C PRO A 16 -46.84 -5.40 -24.54
N ARG A 17 -46.81 -6.02 -23.36
CA ARG A 17 -46.14 -5.45 -22.19
C ARG A 17 -44.64 -5.47 -22.47
N ILE A 18 -44.08 -4.34 -22.93
CA ILE A 18 -42.63 -4.18 -23.09
C ILE A 18 -42.04 -4.34 -21.69
N ARG A 19 -41.32 -5.44 -21.45
CA ARG A 19 -40.55 -5.58 -20.20
C ARG A 19 -39.49 -4.47 -20.21
N PRO A 20 -39.40 -3.64 -19.16
CA PRO A 20 -38.29 -2.73 -19.01
C PRO A 20 -36.98 -3.54 -19.15
N ARG A 21 -36.05 -3.05 -19.98
CA ARG A 21 -34.71 -3.66 -20.01
C ARG A 21 -34.15 -3.63 -18.61
N SER A 22 -33.64 -4.77 -18.14
CA SER A 22 -32.89 -4.83 -16.89
C SER A 22 -31.77 -3.79 -16.93
N PRO A 23 -31.48 -3.10 -15.81
CA PRO A 23 -30.34 -2.20 -15.74
C PRO A 23 -29.06 -2.95 -16.14
N PRO A 24 -28.11 -2.30 -16.81
CA PRO A 24 -26.80 -2.90 -17.01
C PRO A 24 -26.18 -3.26 -15.66
N PRO A 25 -25.40 -4.34 -15.58
CA PRO A 25 -24.68 -4.68 -14.36
C PRO A 25 -23.78 -3.52 -13.94
N PRO A 26 -23.57 -3.31 -12.62
CA PRO A 26 -22.66 -2.29 -12.15
C PRO A 26 -21.24 -2.56 -12.70
N PRO A 27 -20.46 -1.49 -12.97
CA PRO A 27 -19.08 -1.66 -13.40
C PRO A 27 -18.28 -2.43 -12.34
N PRO A 28 -17.27 -3.23 -12.77
CA PRO A 28 -16.43 -3.97 -11.84
C PRO A 28 -15.71 -3.01 -10.87
N TYR A 29 -15.61 -3.41 -9.61
CA TYR A 29 -14.87 -2.67 -8.61
C TYR A 29 -13.39 -2.63 -8.98
N VAL A 30 -12.82 -1.43 -9.08
CA VAL A 30 -11.39 -1.22 -9.27
C VAL A 30 -10.80 -0.82 -7.91
N PRO A 31 -9.92 -1.65 -7.31
CA PRO A 31 -9.29 -1.28 -6.04
C PRO A 31 -8.47 0.00 -6.19
N LEU A 32 -8.42 0.80 -5.12
CA LEU A 32 -7.69 2.07 -5.10
C LEU A 32 -6.17 1.89 -5.08
N TYR A 33 -5.70 0.71 -4.67
CA TYR A 33 -4.28 0.36 -4.56
C TYR A 33 -4.06 -1.10 -4.98
N ASP A 34 -2.82 -1.42 -5.35
CA ASP A 34 -2.42 -2.75 -5.84
C ASP A 34 -1.27 -3.39 -5.03
N HIS A 35 -0.60 -2.62 -4.17
CA HIS A 35 0.41 -3.13 -3.23
C HIS A 35 0.48 -2.27 -1.97
N PHE A 36 1.28 -2.73 -1.00
CA PHE A 36 1.68 -1.95 0.16
C PHE A 36 3.18 -1.65 0.10
N LYS A 37 3.55 -0.44 0.50
CA LYS A 37 4.92 -0.05 0.82
C LYS A 37 5.11 -0.16 2.33
N LEU A 38 6.04 -0.99 2.78
CA LEU A 38 6.53 -0.94 4.16
C LEU A 38 7.65 0.11 4.22
N VAL A 39 7.44 1.16 5.01
CA VAL A 39 8.40 2.26 5.16
C VAL A 39 9.11 2.12 6.50
N LEU A 40 10.44 2.06 6.45
CA LEU A 40 11.30 1.91 7.62
C LEU A 40 12.14 3.17 7.77
N THR A 41 12.13 3.82 8.94
CA THR A 41 12.94 5.00 9.21
C THR A 41 14.22 4.64 9.95
N TRP A 42 15.34 5.27 9.58
CA TRP A 42 16.57 5.29 10.36
C TRP A 42 16.56 6.42 11.40
N PRO A 43 16.28 6.15 12.68
CA PRO A 43 16.04 7.21 13.66
C PRO A 43 17.21 8.16 13.89
N PRO A 44 18.50 7.73 13.92
CA PRO A 44 19.62 8.65 14.14
C PRO A 44 19.76 9.75 13.10
N VAL A 45 19.31 9.53 11.86
CA VAL A 45 19.27 10.57 10.82
C VAL A 45 17.99 11.38 10.92
N PHE A 46 16.84 10.72 11.08
CA PHE A 46 15.55 11.39 11.22
C PHE A 46 15.57 12.41 12.38
N CYS A 47 16.15 12.04 13.51
CA CYS A 47 16.25 12.87 14.71
C CYS A 47 17.28 14.02 14.61
N LYS A 48 18.05 14.12 13.52
CA LYS A 48 18.83 15.32 13.20
C LYS A 48 17.95 16.42 12.58
N VAL A 49 16.84 16.03 11.97
CA VAL A 49 15.93 16.94 11.23
C VAL A 49 14.64 17.18 12.00
N LYS A 50 14.22 16.23 12.83
CA LYS A 50 13.00 16.28 13.63
C LYS A 50 13.32 16.16 15.12
N LEU A 51 12.49 16.78 15.95
CA LEU A 51 12.56 16.61 17.41
C LEU A 51 12.17 15.18 17.77
N CYS A 52 13.03 14.49 18.51
CA CYS A 52 12.83 13.12 18.96
C CYS A 52 13.05 12.98 20.47
N PRO A 53 12.46 11.95 21.09
CA PRO A 53 12.94 11.43 22.37
C PRO A 53 14.42 11.02 22.29
N ASN A 54 15.14 11.23 23.40
CA ASN A 54 16.56 10.88 23.54
C ASN A 54 16.70 9.76 24.59
N PRO A 55 17.35 8.62 24.31
CA PRO A 55 18.09 8.28 23.09
C PRO A 55 17.23 7.87 21.90
N ALA A 56 17.67 8.23 20.70
CA ALA A 56 17.11 7.71 19.47
C ALA A 56 17.43 6.20 19.34
N PRO A 57 16.48 5.37 18.88
CA PRO A 57 16.76 3.95 18.64
C PRO A 57 17.86 3.74 17.60
N MET A 58 18.77 2.79 17.85
CA MET A 58 19.88 2.44 16.95
C MET A 58 19.54 1.25 16.03
N TYR A 59 18.30 1.20 15.57
CA TYR A 59 17.74 0.20 14.65
C TYR A 59 16.65 0.86 13.80
N LEU A 60 16.37 0.33 12.59
CA LEU A 60 15.23 0.82 11.78
C LEU A 60 13.91 0.63 12.53
N THR A 61 13.04 1.62 12.43
CA THR A 61 11.69 1.60 13.02
C THR A 61 10.65 1.67 11.92
N ILE A 62 9.47 1.09 12.13
CA ILE A 62 8.38 1.25 11.15
C ILE A 62 7.91 2.70 11.18
N HIS A 63 8.01 3.39 10.04
CA HIS A 63 7.32 4.66 9.83
C HIS A 63 5.85 4.39 9.54
N GLY A 64 5.57 3.47 8.62
CA GLY A 64 4.21 3.15 8.23
C GLY A 64 4.14 2.04 7.20
N MET A 65 2.91 1.63 6.93
CA MET A 65 2.57 0.73 5.83
C MET A 65 1.56 1.46 4.95
N TRP A 66 1.94 1.81 3.74
CA TRP A 66 1.16 2.69 2.88
C TRP A 66 0.59 1.93 1.69
N PRO A 67 -0.74 1.95 1.47
CA PRO A 67 -1.29 1.45 0.22
C PRO A 67 -0.77 2.30 -0.93
N SER A 68 -0.44 1.66 -2.05
CA SER A 68 0.17 2.30 -3.21
C SER A 68 -0.41 1.70 -4.49
N SER A 69 -0.59 2.55 -5.50
CA SER A 69 -1.06 2.15 -6.82
C SER A 69 0.00 2.41 -7.87
N SER A 70 0.42 1.34 -8.54
CA SER A 70 1.39 1.40 -9.63
C SER A 70 0.78 2.05 -10.87
N SER A 71 -0.49 1.76 -11.16
CA SER A 71 -1.19 2.32 -12.32
C SER A 71 -1.50 3.81 -12.20
N ARG A 72 -1.73 4.29 -10.97
CA ARG A 72 -2.07 5.69 -10.69
C ARG A 72 -0.87 6.52 -10.23
N ASN A 73 0.27 5.90 -9.97
CA ASN A 73 1.44 6.53 -9.35
C ASN A 73 1.05 7.34 -8.11
N SER A 74 0.21 6.77 -7.25
CA SER A 74 -0.37 7.46 -6.09
C SER A 74 -0.44 6.56 -4.88
N ASP A 75 -0.19 7.14 -3.70
CA ASP A 75 -0.39 6.51 -2.41
C ASP A 75 -1.71 7.05 -1.82
N PRO A 76 -2.84 6.33 -1.93
CA PRO A 76 -4.11 6.81 -1.42
C PRO A 76 -4.04 7.05 0.10
N THR A 77 -4.47 8.24 0.50
CA THR A 77 -4.48 8.71 1.89
C THR A 77 -5.90 9.05 2.31
N ASP A 78 -6.16 9.08 3.61
CA ASP A 78 -7.42 9.54 4.23
C ASP A 78 -8.70 8.92 3.64
N CYS A 79 -8.64 7.65 3.22
CA CYS A 79 -9.75 6.94 2.59
C CYS A 79 -10.93 6.69 3.54
N ASP A 80 -10.64 6.53 4.84
CA ASP A 80 -11.63 6.41 5.91
C ASP A 80 -11.05 7.08 7.17
N THR A 81 -11.64 8.20 7.57
CA THR A 81 -11.21 8.98 8.75
C THR A 81 -11.87 8.51 10.05
N THR A 82 -12.69 7.45 10.00
CA THR A 82 -13.45 6.94 11.14
C THR A 82 -12.87 5.65 11.73
N ARG A 83 -12.04 4.93 10.96
CA ARG A 83 -11.43 3.66 11.38
C ARG A 83 -9.94 3.84 11.64
N PHE A 84 -9.52 3.49 12.86
CA PHE A 84 -8.13 3.54 13.28
C PHE A 84 -7.59 2.14 13.56
N VAL A 85 -6.37 1.88 13.12
CA VAL A 85 -5.64 0.65 13.47
C VAL A 85 -5.16 0.77 14.91
N THR A 86 -5.51 -0.23 15.73
CA THR A 86 -5.10 -0.26 17.13
C THR A 86 -3.65 -0.72 17.28
N LYS A 87 -3.01 -0.40 18.42
CA LYS A 87 -1.63 -0.79 18.71
C LYS A 87 -1.39 -2.31 18.57
N GLY A 88 -2.33 -3.14 19.03
CA GLY A 88 -2.19 -4.61 18.95
C GLY A 88 -2.13 -5.14 17.52
N GLN A 89 -2.89 -4.53 16.60
CA GLN A 89 -2.86 -4.90 15.17
C GLN A 89 -1.51 -4.53 14.52
N TRP A 90 -0.87 -3.44 14.97
CA TRP A 90 0.47 -3.06 14.52
C TRP A 90 1.55 -4.04 15.00
N GLU A 91 1.46 -4.52 16.24
CA GLU A 91 2.43 -5.46 16.82
C GLU A 91 2.44 -6.80 16.07
N GLU A 92 1.27 -7.30 15.67
CA GLU A 92 1.15 -8.53 14.86
C GLU A 92 1.79 -8.38 13.47
N LEU A 93 1.52 -7.27 12.78
CA LEU A 93 2.14 -6.97 11.49
C LEU A 93 3.67 -6.86 11.61
N TYR A 94 4.15 -6.18 12.66
CA TYR A 94 5.58 -5.98 12.91
C TYR A 94 6.32 -7.32 13.06
N MET A 95 5.76 -8.27 13.81
CA MET A 95 6.39 -9.57 14.06
C MET A 95 6.38 -10.48 12.83
N ASN A 96 5.33 -10.42 12.00
CA ASN A 96 5.21 -11.26 10.80
C ASN A 96 6.14 -10.84 9.66
N LEU A 97 6.52 -9.56 9.59
CA LEU A 97 7.34 -9.02 8.51
C LEU A 97 8.85 -9.32 8.67
N LYS A 98 9.26 -9.97 9.76
CA LYS A 98 10.68 -10.25 10.09
C LYS A 98 11.60 -9.03 9.93
N VAL A 99 11.06 -7.83 10.17
CA VAL A 99 11.82 -6.57 10.04
C VAL A 99 13.12 -6.63 10.81
N GLN A 100 13.13 -7.34 11.94
CA GLN A 100 14.31 -7.60 12.78
C GLN A 100 15.51 -8.19 12.03
N ASP A 101 15.33 -8.92 10.94
CA ASP A 101 16.45 -9.47 10.16
C ASP A 101 17.11 -8.40 9.28
N LEU A 102 16.38 -7.36 8.88
CA LEU A 102 16.96 -6.13 8.30
C LEU A 102 17.72 -5.30 9.34
N LEU A 103 17.28 -5.35 10.61
CA LEU A 103 17.84 -4.55 11.71
C LEU A 103 19.24 -4.99 12.16
N LYS A 104 19.72 -6.17 11.72
CA LYS A 104 21.00 -6.72 12.17
C LYS A 104 22.21 -6.19 11.40
N ASN A 105 21.99 -5.52 10.25
CA ASN A 105 23.07 -4.97 9.40
C ASN A 105 23.11 -3.44 9.36
N THR A 106 22.97 -2.81 10.54
CA THR A 106 22.95 -1.34 10.73
C THR A 106 24.27 -0.63 10.43
N GLN A 107 25.36 -1.34 10.16
CA GLN A 107 26.68 -0.73 9.92
C GLN A 107 26.77 0.11 8.63
N LEU A 108 25.83 -0.08 7.70
CA LEU A 108 25.71 0.74 6.49
C LEU A 108 24.74 1.92 6.69
N LEU A 109 23.85 1.84 7.68
CA LEU A 109 22.78 2.82 7.92
C LEU A 109 23.35 3.99 8.74
N GLY A 110 23.56 5.13 8.09
CA GLY A 110 24.06 6.36 8.74
C GLY A 110 25.42 6.84 8.28
N LYS A 111 26.08 6.15 7.34
CA LYS A 111 27.25 6.69 6.64
C LYS A 111 26.79 7.74 5.61
N PRO A 112 27.21 9.01 5.71
CA PRO A 112 26.96 9.97 4.64
C PRO A 112 27.62 9.47 3.35
N SER A 113 26.94 9.66 2.22
CA SER A 113 27.48 9.33 0.89
C SER A 113 27.82 7.85 0.65
N ALA A 114 27.23 6.91 1.42
CA ALA A 114 27.26 5.50 1.03
C ALA A 114 26.65 5.37 -0.39
N PRO A 115 27.29 4.68 -1.34
CA PRO A 115 26.74 4.54 -2.67
C PRO A 115 25.35 3.92 -2.59
N THR A 116 24.34 4.61 -3.10
CA THR A 116 22.93 4.14 -3.07
C THR A 116 22.81 2.72 -3.62
N LYS A 117 23.66 2.36 -4.60
CA LYS A 117 23.73 1.02 -5.19
C LYS A 117 24.10 -0.07 -4.18
N ASP A 118 25.04 0.19 -3.28
CA ASP A 118 25.52 -0.79 -2.30
C ASP A 118 24.46 -1.04 -1.22
N LEU A 119 23.74 0.03 -0.81
CA LEU A 119 22.61 -0.06 0.12
C LEU A 119 21.44 -0.84 -0.50
N VAL A 120 21.06 -0.50 -1.73
CA VAL A 120 20.00 -1.19 -2.48
C VAL A 120 20.33 -2.66 -2.63
N GLN A 121 21.57 -3.00 -3.02
CA GLN A 121 21.99 -4.39 -3.18
C GLN A 121 21.99 -5.14 -1.85
N ALA A 122 22.52 -4.55 -0.77
CA ALA A 122 22.54 -5.19 0.54
C ALA A 122 21.14 -5.50 1.07
N ILE A 123 20.19 -4.56 0.92
CA ILE A 123 18.80 -4.76 1.31
C ILE A 123 18.14 -5.80 0.41
N HIS A 124 18.39 -5.76 -0.90
CA HIS A 124 17.89 -6.76 -1.85
C HIS A 124 18.38 -8.17 -1.50
N ASP A 125 19.66 -8.32 -1.15
CA ASP A 125 20.22 -9.64 -0.85
C ASP A 125 19.58 -10.29 0.38
N ILE A 126 19.17 -9.47 1.36
CA ILE A 126 18.48 -9.92 2.57
C ILE A 126 16.99 -10.18 2.31
N THR A 127 16.32 -9.23 1.67
CA THR A 127 14.85 -9.21 1.58
C THR A 127 14.29 -9.88 0.33
N LYS A 128 15.12 -10.00 -0.71
CA LYS A 128 14.73 -10.36 -2.08
C LYS A 128 13.75 -9.35 -2.72
N PHE A 129 13.60 -8.16 -2.14
CA PHE A 129 12.85 -7.05 -2.71
C PHE A 129 13.81 -5.99 -3.25
N ASN A 130 13.39 -5.27 -4.29
CA ASN A 130 14.08 -4.05 -4.72
C ASN A 130 13.55 -2.88 -3.89
N PRO A 131 14.31 -2.37 -2.90
CA PRO A 131 13.83 -1.28 -2.06
C PRO A 131 13.80 0.04 -2.81
N GLN A 132 12.91 0.93 -2.38
CA GLN A 132 13.00 2.35 -2.66
C GLN A 132 13.75 3.00 -1.52
N ILE A 133 14.73 3.86 -1.84
CA ILE A 133 15.56 4.54 -0.87
C ILE A 133 15.20 6.02 -0.87
N ARG A 134 14.88 6.56 0.30
CA ARG A 134 14.75 7.99 0.53
C ARG A 134 15.95 8.51 1.29
N CYS A 135 16.55 9.56 0.75
CA CYS A 135 17.62 10.29 1.40
C CYS A 135 17.16 11.70 1.81
N GLU A 136 17.84 12.26 2.80
CA GLU A 136 17.64 13.63 3.28
C GLU A 136 18.98 14.38 3.28
N LYS A 137 18.97 15.62 2.80
CA LYS A 137 20.16 16.46 2.76
C LYS A 137 20.31 17.24 4.05
N ILE A 138 21.41 17.00 4.77
CA ILE A 138 21.72 17.68 6.03
C ILE A 138 23.05 18.40 5.85
N GLY A 139 22.98 19.73 5.65
CA GLY A 139 24.12 20.54 5.26
C GLY A 139 24.60 20.22 3.85
N GLN A 140 25.87 19.82 3.72
CA GLN A 140 26.47 19.42 2.44
C GLN A 140 26.41 17.91 2.17
N LEU A 141 25.89 17.13 3.11
CA LEU A 141 25.88 15.67 3.06
C LEU A 141 24.47 15.15 2.85
N GLU A 142 24.37 13.99 2.21
CA GLU A 142 23.12 13.26 2.00
C GLU A 142 23.14 11.98 2.82
N TYR A 143 22.06 11.76 3.57
CA TYR A 143 21.90 10.64 4.49
C TYR A 143 20.67 9.82 4.14
N LEU A 144 20.78 8.50 4.22
CA LEU A 144 19.63 7.61 4.22
C LEU A 144 18.70 7.95 5.38
N ILE A 145 17.42 8.20 5.09
CA ILE A 145 16.39 8.45 6.10
C ILE A 145 15.34 7.33 6.13
N GLU A 146 14.93 6.81 4.95
CA GLU A 146 13.95 5.72 4.79
C GLU A 146 14.27 4.78 3.62
#